data_AF-A0A7Y2K643-F1
#
_entry.id   AF-A0A7Y2K643-F1
#
_cell.length_a   1.000
_cell.length_b   1.000
_cell.length_c   1.000
_cell.angle_alpha   90.00
_cell.angle_beta   90.00
_cell.angle_gamma   90.00
#
_symmetry.space_group_name_H-M   'P 1'
#
loop_
_entity.id
_entity.type
_entity.pdbx_description
1 polymer ?
#
loop_
_entity_poly.entity_id
_entity_poly.type
_entity_poly.pdbx_seq_one_letter_code
_entity_poly.pdbx_strand_id
1 'polypeptide(L)'
;MTEDIKINKPQKLSWREKYKSKVFSSDDALKVVKSGDKVVIQPGCAAPMELIRALVRKKDDLMDVLLYHILIVGDLPYLTPGMEKHFKHKAFFIGGNARKAVNEGRAEFIPIFLSEVTLLFKKGVIVPDIA
;
A
#
# COMPACT_ATOMS: atom_id res chain seq x y z
N MET A 1 4.85 7.13 -58.65
CA MET A 1 3.99 7.96 -57.79
C MET A 1 3.79 7.16 -56.51
N THR A 2 4.63 7.40 -55.50
CA THR A 2 4.67 6.64 -54.25
C THR A 2 3.51 7.07 -53.37
N GLU A 3 2.64 6.12 -53.02
CA GLU A 3 1.57 6.33 -52.03
C GLU A 3 2.17 6.45 -50.63
N ASP A 4 1.96 7.59 -49.99
CA ASP A 4 2.38 7.84 -48.63
C ASP A 4 1.64 6.93 -47.64
N ILE A 5 2.37 6.02 -47.00
CA ILE A 5 1.88 5.21 -45.89
C ILE A 5 1.58 6.15 -44.71
N LYS A 6 0.29 6.37 -44.42
CA LYS A 6 -0.15 7.09 -43.22
C LYS A 6 0.21 6.29 -41.97
N ILE A 7 1.33 6.65 -41.34
CA ILE A 7 1.71 6.15 -40.02
C ILE A 7 0.73 6.74 -38.99
N ASN A 8 -0.23 5.92 -38.56
CA ASN A 8 -1.17 6.28 -37.51
C ASN A 8 -0.43 6.32 -36.16
N LYS A 9 -0.05 7.51 -35.69
CA LYS A 9 0.57 7.65 -34.35
C LYS A 9 -0.50 7.42 -33.28
N PRO A 10 -0.27 6.56 -32.28
CA PRO A 10 -1.25 6.34 -31.21
C PRO A 10 -1.53 7.66 -30.50
N GLN A 11 -2.80 8.09 -30.52
CA GLN A 11 -3.21 9.36 -29.93
C GLN A 11 -3.08 9.30 -28.41
N LYS A 12 -2.11 10.05 -27.88
CA LYS A 12 -1.82 10.11 -26.45
C LYS A 12 -2.96 10.86 -25.75
N LEU A 13 -3.65 10.20 -24.81
CA LEU A 13 -4.69 10.81 -23.98
C LEU A 13 -4.18 12.13 -23.36
N SER A 14 -5.04 13.14 -23.29
CA SER A 14 -4.77 14.31 -22.48
C SER A 14 -4.63 13.93 -21.00
N TRP A 15 -3.92 14.74 -20.21
CA TRP A 15 -3.79 14.49 -18.77
C TRP A 15 -5.15 14.42 -18.06
N ARG A 16 -6.15 15.15 -18.56
CA ARG A 16 -7.53 15.15 -18.04
C ARG A 16 -8.22 13.81 -18.29
N GLU A 17 -8.11 13.26 -19.49
CA GLU A 17 -8.69 11.96 -19.83
C GLU A 17 -7.98 10.85 -19.05
N LYS A 18 -6.65 10.92 -18.94
CA LYS A 18 -5.87 9.97 -18.13
C LYS A 18 -6.26 10.04 -16.65
N TYR A 19 -6.46 11.23 -16.09
CA TYR A 19 -6.94 11.37 -14.71
C TYR A 19 -8.32 10.74 -14.53
N LYS A 20 -9.29 11.07 -15.40
CA LYS A 20 -10.65 10.51 -15.35
C LYS A 20 -10.64 8.98 -15.43
N SER A 21 -9.77 8.39 -16.25
CA SER A 21 -9.62 6.93 -16.35
C SER A 21 -9.06 6.25 -15.09
N LYS A 22 -8.55 7.03 -14.12
CA LYS A 22 -7.96 6.56 -12.86
C LYS A 22 -8.80 6.90 -11.63
N VAL A 23 -9.96 7.51 -11.81
CA VAL A 23 -10.88 7.80 -10.71
C VAL A 23 -11.74 6.56 -10.45
N PHE A 24 -11.57 5.97 -9.27
CA PHE A 24 -12.29 4.78 -8.84
C PHE A 24 -12.76 4.95 -7.39
N SER A 25 -13.73 4.13 -6.97
CA SER A 25 -14.04 3.96 -5.56
C SER A 25 -12.85 3.29 -4.84
N SER A 26 -12.76 3.43 -3.51
CA SER A 26 -11.71 2.77 -2.72
C SER A 26 -11.81 1.23 -2.80
N ASP A 27 -13.03 0.70 -2.85
CA ASP A 27 -13.27 -0.74 -2.98
C ASP A 27 -12.85 -1.28 -4.35
N ASP A 28 -13.10 -0.52 -5.43
CA ASP A 28 -12.63 -0.89 -6.77
C ASP A 28 -11.12 -0.80 -6.90
N ALA A 29 -10.51 0.25 -6.35
CA ALA A 29 -9.07 0.46 -6.39
C ALA A 29 -8.31 -0.71 -5.73
N LEU A 30 -8.86 -1.29 -4.67
CA LEU A 30 -8.22 -2.39 -3.95
C LEU A 30 -8.51 -3.79 -4.48
N LYS A 31 -9.25 -3.92 -5.58
CA LYS A 31 -9.38 -5.21 -6.29
C LYS A 31 -8.05 -5.73 -6.83
N VAL A 32 -7.04 -4.86 -6.96
CA VAL A 32 -5.71 -5.24 -7.46
C VAL A 32 -4.85 -5.95 -6.40
N VAL A 33 -5.17 -5.77 -5.11
CA VAL A 33 -4.39 -6.34 -4.01
C VAL A 33 -4.68 -7.84 -3.91
N LYS A 34 -3.63 -8.63 -3.71
CA LYS A 34 -3.65 -10.08 -3.59
C LYS A 34 -3.03 -10.55 -2.28
N SER A 35 -3.34 -11.78 -1.91
CA SER A 35 -2.69 -12.44 -0.76
C SER A 35 -1.17 -12.50 -0.97
N GLY A 36 -0.39 -12.18 0.05
CA GLY A 36 1.07 -12.13 -0.01
C GLY A 36 1.68 -10.82 -0.50
N ASP A 37 0.89 -9.87 -1.03
CA ASP A 37 1.41 -8.60 -1.55
C ASP A 37 2.14 -7.80 -0.46
N LYS A 38 3.24 -7.15 -0.85
CA LYS A 38 3.95 -6.15 -0.05
C LYS A 38 3.42 -4.77 -0.41
N VAL A 39 2.64 -4.20 0.50
CA VAL A 39 2.04 -2.88 0.37
C VAL A 39 2.82 -1.88 1.20
N VAL A 40 3.28 -0.79 0.58
CA VAL A 40 3.87 0.35 1.28
C VAL A 40 2.81 1.41 1.50
N ILE A 41 2.62 1.85 2.75
CA ILE A 41 1.63 2.87 3.10
C ILE A 41 2.36 4.19 3.41
N GLN A 42 1.84 5.31 2.88
CA GLN A 42 2.39 6.63 3.16
C GLN A 42 2.35 6.93 4.67
N PRO A 43 3.41 7.54 5.23
CA PRO A 43 3.51 7.72 6.68
C PRO A 43 2.80 8.97 7.20
N GLY A 44 2.67 9.04 8.52
CA GLY A 44 2.13 10.17 9.26
C GLY A 44 0.65 10.40 8.96
N CYS A 45 0.31 11.67 8.69
CA CYS A 45 -1.04 12.08 8.29
C CYS A 45 -1.28 11.92 6.77
N ALA A 46 -0.29 11.49 6.00
CA ALA A 46 -0.46 11.21 4.57
C ALA A 46 -1.03 9.81 4.31
N ALA A 47 -1.19 8.98 5.35
CA ALA A 47 -1.75 7.65 5.24
C ALA A 47 -3.16 7.70 4.62
N PRO A 48 -3.41 6.94 3.55
CA PRO A 48 -4.70 6.96 2.86
C PRO A 48 -5.73 6.14 3.65
N MET A 49 -6.26 6.74 4.73
CA MET A 49 -7.12 6.03 5.70
C MET A 49 -8.32 5.34 5.08
N GLU A 50 -8.89 5.89 4.00
CA GLU A 50 -10.01 5.23 3.31
C GLU A 50 -9.58 3.99 2.54
N LEU A 51 -8.39 3.98 1.93
CA LEU A 51 -7.85 2.76 1.32
C LEU A 51 -7.52 1.73 2.42
N ILE A 52 -6.98 2.14 3.56
CA ILE A 52 -6.75 1.21 4.68
C ILE A 52 -8.06 0.55 5.13
N ARG A 53 -9.16 1.32 5.27
CA ARG A 53 -10.48 0.77 5.61
C ARG A 53 -11.03 -0.15 4.52
N ALA A 54 -10.90 0.24 3.25
CA ALA A 54 -11.29 -0.60 2.12
C ALA A 54 -10.53 -1.94 2.11
N LEU A 55 -9.25 -1.92 2.49
CA LEU A 55 -8.43 -3.13 2.56
C LEU A 55 -8.98 -4.08 3.63
N VAL A 56 -9.32 -3.55 4.80
CA VAL A 56 -9.94 -4.32 5.90
C VAL A 56 -11.31 -4.87 5.51
N ARG A 57 -12.12 -4.13 4.73
CA ARG A 57 -13.40 -4.66 4.19
C ARG A 57 -13.20 -5.90 3.33
N LYS A 58 -12.05 -6.05 2.67
CA LYS A 58 -11.69 -7.21 1.84
C LYS A 58 -10.96 -8.32 2.59
N LYS A 59 -10.87 -8.27 3.92
CA LYS A 59 -10.07 -9.22 4.71
C LYS A 59 -10.38 -10.68 4.37
N ASP A 60 -11.64 -11.05 4.14
CA ASP A 60 -12.03 -12.44 3.94
C ASP A 60 -11.51 -13.03 2.61
N ASP A 61 -11.07 -12.18 1.67
CA ASP A 61 -10.45 -12.54 0.39
C ASP A 61 -8.90 -12.57 0.45
N LEU A 62 -8.31 -12.06 1.53
CA LEU A 62 -6.88 -11.75 1.61
C LEU A 62 -6.21 -12.45 2.79
N MET A 63 -5.05 -13.05 2.53
CA MET A 63 -4.19 -13.65 3.55
C MET A 63 -2.77 -13.11 3.42
N ASP A 64 -2.10 -12.94 4.56
CA ASP A 64 -0.69 -12.56 4.64
C ASP A 64 -0.29 -11.36 3.75
N VAL A 65 -1.09 -10.28 3.73
CA VAL A 65 -0.69 -9.02 3.08
C VAL A 65 0.27 -8.26 4.00
N LEU A 66 1.47 -7.93 3.51
CA LEU A 66 2.51 -7.26 4.31
C LEU A 66 2.37 -5.74 4.19
N LEU A 67 2.11 -5.07 5.30
CA LEU A 67 1.93 -3.62 5.36
C LEU A 67 3.17 -2.94 5.93
N TYR A 68 3.99 -2.37 5.04
CA TYR A 68 5.20 -1.63 5.40
C TYR A 68 4.93 -0.13 5.54
N HIS A 69 5.33 0.46 6.66
CA HIS A 69 5.20 1.90 6.84
C HIS A 69 6.11 2.45 7.95
N ILE A 70 6.26 3.77 7.97
CA ILE A 70 6.67 4.53 9.15
C ILE A 70 5.38 4.96 9.87
N LEU A 71 5.48 5.34 11.15
CA LEU A 71 4.40 5.87 12.01
C LEU A 71 3.16 6.34 11.23
N ILE A 72 2.00 5.72 11.43
CA ILE A 72 0.72 6.22 10.92
C ILE A 72 -0.03 6.88 12.08
N VAL A 73 -0.60 8.07 11.82
CA VAL A 73 -1.45 8.78 12.77
C VAL A 73 -2.90 8.41 12.50
N GLY A 74 -3.61 7.96 13.54
CA GLY A 74 -5.01 7.51 13.46
C GLY A 74 -5.19 6.01 13.67
N ASP A 75 -6.40 5.52 13.41
CA ASP A 75 -6.78 4.14 13.71
C ASP A 75 -6.21 3.15 12.70
N LEU A 76 -5.68 2.03 13.21
CA LEU A 76 -5.17 0.93 12.39
C LEU A 76 -6.13 -0.26 12.50
N PRO A 77 -7.26 -0.27 11.76
CA PRO A 77 -8.29 -1.31 11.91
C PRO A 77 -7.78 -2.71 11.60
N TYR A 78 -6.74 -2.84 10.78
CA TYR A 78 -6.04 -4.09 10.48
C TYR A 78 -5.21 -4.64 11.65
N LEU A 79 -5.06 -3.89 12.76
CA LEU A 79 -4.43 -4.34 14.00
C LEU A 79 -5.45 -4.80 15.06
N THR A 80 -6.75 -4.82 14.75
CA THR A 80 -7.74 -5.40 15.65
C THR A 80 -7.53 -6.91 15.79
N PRO A 81 -7.79 -7.52 16.97
CA PRO A 81 -7.68 -8.97 17.13
C PRO A 81 -8.53 -9.73 16.10
N GLY A 82 -7.96 -10.80 15.52
CA GLY A 82 -8.58 -11.58 14.44
C GLY A 82 -8.16 -11.16 13.02
N MET A 83 -7.37 -10.09 12.88
CA MET A 83 -6.83 -9.63 11.59
C MET A 83 -5.48 -10.25 11.22
N GLU A 84 -4.85 -11.00 12.13
CA GLU A 84 -3.44 -11.41 12.05
C GLU A 84 -3.17 -12.35 10.89
N LYS A 85 -4.16 -13.14 10.47
CA LYS A 85 -4.05 -14.02 9.29
C LYS A 85 -4.14 -13.25 7.97
N HIS A 86 -4.71 -12.06 8.01
CA HIS A 86 -5.00 -11.25 6.83
C HIS A 86 -3.91 -10.21 6.57
N PHE A 87 -3.47 -9.51 7.62
CA PHE A 87 -2.56 -8.37 7.51
C PHE A 87 -1.38 -8.50 8.47
N LYS A 88 -0.17 -8.30 7.95
CA LYS A 88 1.08 -8.28 8.74
C LYS A 88 1.58 -6.85 8.82
N HIS A 89 1.40 -6.23 9.97
CA HIS A 89 1.95 -4.90 10.25
C HIS A 89 3.48 -4.99 10.42
N LYS A 90 4.22 -4.29 9.54
CA LYS A 90 5.69 -4.21 9.56
C LYS A 90 6.11 -2.75 9.59
N ALA A 91 6.31 -2.22 10.78
CA ALA A 91 6.60 -0.80 10.96
C ALA A 91 8.08 -0.52 11.26
N PHE A 92 8.65 0.48 10.58
CA PHE A 92 9.98 1.02 10.89
C PHE A 92 9.96 2.03 12.04
N PHE A 93 8.76 2.50 12.41
CA PHE A 93 8.50 3.33 13.59
C PHE A 93 7.05 3.14 14.00
N ILE A 94 6.78 2.90 15.29
CA ILE A 94 5.43 2.65 15.80
C ILE A 94 4.90 3.81 16.66
N GLY A 95 3.60 4.10 16.51
CA GLY A 95 2.86 5.01 17.37
C GLY A 95 2.21 4.30 18.54
N GLY A 96 1.57 5.04 19.45
CA GLY A 96 0.79 4.46 20.55
C GLY A 96 -0.29 3.48 20.09
N ASN A 97 -0.88 3.73 18.92
CA ASN A 97 -1.87 2.90 18.24
C ASN A 97 -1.40 1.47 17.87
N ALA A 98 -0.08 1.23 17.78
CA ALA A 98 0.47 -0.08 17.44
C ALA A 98 1.18 -0.79 18.60
N ARG A 99 1.55 -0.08 19.68
CA ARG A 99 2.35 -0.63 20.80
C ARG A 99 1.72 -1.86 21.45
N LYS A 100 0.40 -1.85 21.68
CA LYS A 100 -0.31 -3.00 22.25
C LYS A 100 -0.20 -4.24 21.36
N ALA A 101 -0.44 -4.08 20.05
CA ALA A 101 -0.36 -5.19 19.10
C ALA A 101 1.05 -5.76 18.98
N VAL A 102 2.08 -4.90 19.04
CA VAL A 102 3.49 -5.32 19.06
C VAL A 102 3.79 -6.12 20.33
N ASN A 103 3.40 -5.62 21.51
CA ASN A 103 3.62 -6.31 22.79
C ASN A 103 2.88 -7.65 22.89
N GLU A 104 1.76 -7.80 22.18
CA GLU A 104 0.98 -9.03 22.08
C GLU A 104 1.51 -9.98 20.98
N GLY A 105 2.57 -9.62 20.25
CA GLY A 105 3.15 -10.45 19.18
C GLY A 105 2.34 -10.49 17.88
N ARG A 106 1.34 -9.61 17.72
CA ARG A 106 0.47 -9.55 16.53
C ARG A 106 1.00 -8.62 15.44
N ALA A 107 1.99 -7.79 15.76
CA ALA A 107 2.60 -6.81 14.87
C ALA A 107 4.12 -6.81 15.01
N GLU A 108 4.82 -6.47 13.94
CA GLU A 108 6.28 -6.42 13.90
C GLU A 108 6.78 -4.98 13.89
N PHE A 109 7.76 -4.70 14.74
CA PHE A 109 8.58 -3.49 14.72
C PHE A 109 9.97 -3.85 14.19
N ILE A 110 10.43 -3.11 13.18
CA ILE A 110 11.72 -3.31 12.52
C ILE A 110 12.63 -2.15 12.93
N PRO A 111 13.61 -2.37 13.83
CA PRO A 111 14.53 -1.32 14.24
C PRO A 111 15.46 -0.93 13.09
N ILE A 112 15.42 0.34 12.69
CA ILE A 112 16.27 0.92 11.65
C ILE A 112 16.36 2.43 11.86
N PHE A 113 17.47 3.07 11.45
CA PHE A 113 17.50 4.53 11.40
C PHE A 113 16.54 5.04 10.33
N LEU A 114 15.78 6.08 10.65
CA LEU A 114 14.77 6.61 9.73
C LEU A 114 15.36 7.05 8.38
N SER A 115 16.59 7.58 8.39
CA SER A 115 17.35 7.95 7.18
C SER A 115 17.67 6.76 6.27
N GLU A 116 17.77 5.55 6.84
CA GLU A 116 18.15 4.33 6.12
C GLU A 116 16.95 3.57 5.56
N VAL A 117 15.71 3.91 5.94
CA VAL A 117 14.50 3.26 5.42
C VAL A 117 14.46 3.30 3.89
N THR A 118 14.85 4.43 3.29
CA THR A 118 14.88 4.56 1.82
C THR A 118 15.89 3.62 1.15
N LEU A 119 16.94 3.19 1.86
CA LEU A 119 17.93 2.25 1.33
C LEU A 119 17.34 0.85 1.16
N LEU A 120 16.35 0.45 1.97
CA LEU A 120 15.68 -0.85 1.83
C LEU A 120 15.04 -0.99 0.45
N PHE A 121 14.43 0.07 -0.05
CA PHE A 121 13.82 0.10 -1.38
C PHE A 121 14.87 0.27 -2.50
N LYS A 122 15.81 1.20 -2.33
CA LYS A 122 16.87 1.46 -3.32
C LYS A 122 17.77 0.25 -3.57
N LYS A 123 18.02 -0.57 -2.55
CA LYS A 123 18.84 -1.80 -2.64
C LYS A 123 18.01 -3.05 -2.96
N GLY A 124 16.69 -2.93 -3.17
CA GLY A 124 15.83 -4.07 -3.46
C GLY A 124 15.63 -5.05 -2.30
N VAL A 125 15.95 -4.66 -1.06
CA VAL A 125 15.66 -5.47 0.14
C VAL A 125 14.15 -5.60 0.34
N ILE A 126 13.42 -4.52 0.05
CA ILE A 126 11.96 -4.51 -0.03
C ILE A 126 11.58 -4.05 -1.43
N VAL A 127 10.94 -4.94 -2.18
CA VAL A 127 10.35 -4.66 -3.49
C VAL A 127 8.83 -4.61 -3.30
N PRO A 128 8.20 -3.43 -3.31
CA PRO A 128 6.76 -3.32 -3.11
C PRO A 128 5.99 -3.78 -4.34
N ASP A 129 4.89 -4.49 -4.11
CA ASP A 129 3.91 -4.82 -5.15
C ASP A 129 2.94 -3.64 -5.35
N ILE A 130 2.61 -2.94 -4.27
CA ILE A 130 1.65 -1.81 -4.22
C ILE A 130 2.23 -0.68 -3.35
N ALA A 131 2.02 0.58 -3.75
CA ALA A 131 2.40 1.80 -3.01
C ALA A 131 1.44 2.97 -3.27
#